data_AF-A0AA39PFG7-F1
#
_entry.id   AF-A0AA39PFG7-F1
#
_cell.length_a   1.000
_cell.length_b   1.000
_cell.length_c   1.000
_cell.angle_alpha   90.00
_cell.angle_beta   90.00
_cell.angle_gamma   90.00
#
_symmetry.space_group_name_H-M   'P 1'
#
loop_
_entity.id
_entity.type
_entity.pdbx_description
1 polymer ?
#
loop_
_entity_poly.entity_id
_entity_poly.type
_entity_poly.pdbx_seq_one_letter_code
_entity_poly.pdbx_strand_id
1 'polypeptide(L)'
;MRVLSDMKKRVSSYPTDRIAGLACIFQGTQVPTYYKSQTEEEAWLKLWKASSVECRAQIFFFFPRPGRGGQKWYPTWEQVLSEELPIVDCDPTEKWYGRLYYEDGGPGGPFAFRGHCIRHGYVCGFGQEDPSMHVRSGELRITNGSGTTHAFRISANLQYPIREGFHELWGTSGKGSTFTSFREPRALLKYWVPGHRQGTKFEKFSIFQITEEDERQRLVKSGLTQSMDAEGERLRTDLC
;
A
#
# COMPACT_ATOMS: atom_id res chain seq x y z
N MET A 1 9.61 -3.91 5.43
CA MET A 1 8.97 -4.64 6.56
C MET A 1 9.98 -5.22 7.55
N ARG A 2 11.08 -5.86 7.11
CA ARG A 2 12.11 -6.43 8.01
C ARG A 2 12.61 -5.49 9.11
N VAL A 3 12.98 -4.26 8.75
CA VAL A 3 13.41 -3.23 9.71
C VAL A 3 12.36 -2.94 10.79
N LEU A 4 11.08 -2.88 10.43
CA LEU A 4 9.99 -2.68 11.40
C LEU A 4 9.86 -3.88 12.35
N SER A 5 10.06 -5.10 11.83
CA SER A 5 10.10 -6.31 12.65
C SER A 5 11.29 -6.30 13.61
N ASP A 6 12.45 -5.77 13.19
CA ASP A 6 13.63 -5.66 14.04
C ASP A 6 13.42 -4.66 15.19
N MET A 7 12.61 -3.61 14.98
CA MET A 7 12.29 -2.64 16.05
C MET A 7 11.53 -3.26 17.22
N LYS A 8 10.81 -4.37 17.01
CA LYS A 8 10.13 -5.10 18.09
C LYS A 8 11.10 -5.61 19.15
N LYS A 9 12.29 -6.02 18.73
CA LYS A 9 13.32 -6.63 19.59
C LYS A 9 14.29 -5.60 20.16
N ARG A 10 14.26 -4.37 19.66
CA ARG A 10 15.22 -3.33 20.04
C ARG A 10 14.94 -2.84 21.46
N VAL A 11 15.96 -2.86 22.31
CA VAL A 11 15.93 -2.18 23.61
C VAL A 11 16.42 -0.75 23.41
N SER A 12 15.74 0.21 24.03
CA SER A 12 16.09 1.64 23.96
C SER A 12 15.94 2.30 25.31
N SER A 13 16.72 3.36 25.56
CA SER A 13 16.67 4.13 26.80
C SER A 13 15.36 4.90 26.92
N TYR A 14 14.85 5.43 25.80
CA TYR A 14 13.52 6.02 25.71
C TYR A 14 12.67 5.26 24.68
N PRO A 15 11.35 5.14 24.88
CA PRO A 15 10.46 4.47 23.92
C PRO A 15 10.54 5.10 22.51
N THR A 16 10.62 6.42 22.43
CA THR A 16 10.71 7.19 21.17
C THR A 16 12.01 6.97 20.39
N ASP A 17 13.09 6.48 21.03
CA ASP A 17 14.38 6.25 20.35
C ASP A 17 14.28 5.15 19.29
N ARG A 18 13.36 4.18 19.45
CA ARG A 18 13.12 3.14 18.44
C ARG A 18 12.63 3.75 17.14
N ILE A 19 11.76 4.75 17.25
CA ILE A 19 11.19 5.50 16.13
C ILE A 19 12.24 6.45 15.55
N ALA A 20 12.98 7.17 16.40
CA ALA A 20 14.04 8.04 15.95
C ALA A 20 15.10 7.27 15.12
N GLY A 21 15.44 6.05 15.53
CA GLY A 21 16.35 5.17 14.80
C GLY A 21 15.88 4.76 13.40
N LEU A 22 14.58 4.83 13.10
CA LEU A 22 14.03 4.55 11.78
C LEU A 22 14.18 5.74 10.80
N ALA A 23 14.46 6.95 11.28
CA ALA A 23 14.55 8.15 10.45
C ALA A 23 15.58 7.99 9.32
N CYS A 24 16.73 7.38 9.61
CA CYS A 24 17.77 7.12 8.61
C CYS A 24 17.34 6.11 7.54
N ILE A 25 16.40 5.22 7.85
CA ILE A 25 15.95 4.14 6.96
C ILE A 25 14.77 4.62 6.10
N PHE A 26 13.93 5.49 6.65
CA PHE A 26 12.73 5.98 5.99
C PHE A 26 13.03 7.07 4.95
N GLN A 27 14.32 7.41 4.78
CA GLN A 27 14.88 8.27 3.73
C GLN A 27 14.11 9.58 3.55
N GLY A 28 13.66 10.16 4.67
CA GLY A 28 13.01 11.45 4.66
C GLY A 28 13.96 12.57 4.22
N THR A 29 13.42 13.66 3.71
CA THR A 29 14.20 14.87 3.39
C THR A 29 14.70 15.58 4.66
N GLN A 30 14.07 15.31 5.80
CA GLN A 30 14.43 15.85 7.11
C GLN A 30 14.24 14.79 8.20
N VAL A 31 15.12 14.82 9.21
CA VAL A 31 14.94 14.03 10.42
C VAL A 31 14.00 14.79 11.36
N PRO A 32 12.87 14.21 11.79
CA PRO A 32 11.97 14.89 12.72
C PRO A 32 12.62 15.19 14.06
N THR A 33 12.24 16.30 14.68
CA THR A 33 12.60 16.59 16.08
C THR A 33 11.66 15.86 17.03
N TYR A 34 12.25 15.11 17.97
CA TYR A 34 11.55 14.36 19.00
C TYR A 34 11.77 14.99 20.38
N TYR A 35 10.72 15.04 21.19
CA TYR A 35 10.78 15.53 22.57
C TYR A 35 10.35 14.43 23.54
N LYS A 36 10.91 14.43 24.76
CA LYS A 36 10.62 13.42 25.80
C LYS A 36 9.15 13.39 26.23
N SER A 37 8.44 14.50 26.09
CA SER A 37 7.02 14.61 26.45
C SER A 37 6.09 13.97 25.42
N GLN A 38 6.59 13.55 24.26
CA GLN A 38 5.76 12.99 23.20
C GLN A 38 5.45 11.53 23.43
N THR A 39 4.26 11.12 22.99
CA THR A 39 3.92 9.70 22.91
C THR A 39 4.63 9.03 21.74
N GLU A 40 4.77 7.71 21.79
CA GLU A 40 5.33 6.95 20.67
C GLU A 40 4.48 7.09 19.40
N GLU A 41 3.15 7.15 19.53
CA GLU A 41 2.26 7.33 18.38
C GLU A 41 2.46 8.71 17.72
N GLU A 42 2.67 9.76 18.52
CA GLU A 42 3.00 11.09 17.99
C GLU A 42 4.35 11.13 17.28
N ALA A 43 5.36 10.46 17.84
CA ALA A 43 6.68 10.32 17.23
C ALA A 43 6.59 9.52 15.91
N TRP A 44 5.81 8.44 15.89
CA TRP A 44 5.59 7.61 14.71
C TRP A 44 4.89 8.39 13.59
N LEU A 45 3.84 9.14 13.93
CA LEU A 45 3.14 10.01 12.99
C LEU A 45 4.06 11.10 12.42
N LYS A 46 4.94 11.69 13.25
CA LYS A 46 5.96 12.64 12.79
C LYS A 46 6.92 12.01 11.80
N LEU A 47 7.45 10.83 12.12
CA LEU A 47 8.33 10.08 11.22
C LEU A 47 7.64 9.78 9.89
N TRP A 48 6.42 9.23 9.94
CA TRP A 48 5.63 8.89 8.75
C TRP A 48 5.43 10.07 7.78
N LYS A 49 5.18 11.26 8.34
CA LYS A 49 5.06 12.51 7.57
C LYS A 49 6.38 12.91 6.91
N ALA A 50 7.49 12.74 7.61
CA ALA A 50 8.82 13.08 7.10
C ALA A 50 9.41 12.04 6.14
N SER A 51 8.91 10.79 6.15
CA SER A 51 9.39 9.71 5.28
C SER A 51 9.37 10.07 3.79
N SER A 52 10.15 9.35 2.99
CA SER A 52 10.03 9.43 1.54
C SER A 52 8.66 8.94 1.04
N VAL A 53 8.26 9.41 -0.15
CA VAL A 53 7.02 8.97 -0.82
C VAL A 53 7.06 7.47 -1.13
N GLU A 54 8.26 6.93 -1.34
CA GLU A 54 8.55 5.52 -1.58
C GLU A 54 8.38 4.67 -0.32
N CYS A 55 8.92 5.10 0.82
CA CYS A 55 8.81 4.38 2.07
C CYS A 55 7.33 4.27 2.52
N ARG A 56 6.58 5.36 2.35
CA ARG A 56 5.12 5.33 2.59
C ARG A 56 4.42 4.32 1.70
N ALA A 57 4.71 4.33 0.40
CA ALA A 57 4.11 3.38 -0.54
C ALA A 57 4.41 1.93 -0.16
N GLN A 58 5.64 1.62 0.26
CA GLN A 58 5.99 0.27 0.72
C GLN A 58 5.11 -0.16 1.89
N ILE A 59 4.99 0.66 2.92
CA ILE A 59 4.16 0.30 4.07
C ILE A 59 2.68 0.16 3.67
N PHE A 60 2.20 1.00 2.75
CA PHE A 60 0.85 0.87 2.19
C PHE A 60 0.63 -0.42 1.39
N PHE A 61 1.60 -0.91 0.63
CA PHE A 61 1.45 -2.14 -0.16
C PHE A 61 1.79 -3.42 0.62
N PHE A 62 2.47 -3.33 1.76
CA PHE A 62 2.99 -4.51 2.47
C PHE A 62 2.49 -4.71 3.89
N PHE A 63 1.93 -3.68 4.53
CA PHE A 63 1.27 -3.87 5.81
C PHE A 63 -0.15 -4.43 5.56
N PRO A 64 -0.51 -5.65 5.99
CA PRO A 64 -1.77 -6.28 5.58
C PRO A 64 -3.01 -5.53 6.05
N ARG A 65 -3.01 -5.14 7.31
CA ARG A 65 -4.24 -4.73 7.98
C ARG A 65 -4.54 -3.26 7.74
N PRO A 66 -5.80 -2.83 7.88
CA PRO A 66 -6.11 -1.43 8.01
C PRO A 66 -5.41 -0.83 9.24
N GLY A 67 -4.98 0.42 9.10
CA GLY A 67 -4.53 1.24 10.22
C GLY A 67 -5.61 1.40 11.28
N ARG A 68 -5.25 1.37 12.56
CA ARG A 68 -6.20 1.63 13.65
C ARG A 68 -6.44 3.12 13.90
N GLY A 69 -5.52 3.99 13.46
CA GLY A 69 -5.63 5.43 13.61
C GLY A 69 -6.72 6.08 12.77
N GLY A 70 -6.73 7.42 12.76
CA GLY A 70 -7.69 8.22 11.98
C GLY A 70 -7.54 8.06 10.46
N GLN A 71 -6.41 7.51 10.01
CA GLN A 71 -6.14 7.16 8.62
C GLN A 71 -5.94 5.65 8.54
N LYS A 72 -6.84 4.95 7.84
CA LYS A 72 -6.87 3.48 7.77
C LYS A 72 -5.82 2.84 6.85
N TRP A 73 -4.96 3.64 6.23
CA TRP A 73 -4.02 3.17 5.21
C TRP A 73 -2.56 3.00 5.70
N TYR A 74 -2.24 3.43 6.93
CA TYR A 74 -0.94 3.18 7.55
C TYR A 74 -1.10 2.61 8.96
N PRO A 75 -0.20 1.74 9.43
CA PRO A 75 -0.30 1.13 10.75
C PRO A 75 -0.01 2.14 11.86
N THR A 76 -0.67 1.99 13.00
CA THR A 76 -0.24 2.64 14.25
C THR A 76 1.08 2.03 14.75
N TRP A 77 1.80 2.72 15.63
CA TRP A 77 3.00 2.17 16.25
C TRP A 77 2.70 0.91 17.05
N GLU A 78 1.56 0.88 17.76
CA GLU A 78 1.07 -0.30 18.46
C GLU A 78 0.93 -1.50 17.51
N GLN A 79 0.34 -1.29 16.32
CA GLN A 79 0.22 -2.35 15.31
C GLN A 79 1.58 -2.82 14.81
N VAL A 80 2.51 -1.90 14.57
CA VAL A 80 3.89 -2.24 14.16
C VAL A 80 4.55 -3.15 15.18
N LEU A 81 4.32 -2.93 16.48
CA LEU A 81 4.91 -3.72 17.56
C LEU A 81 4.17 -5.04 17.81
N SER A 82 2.84 -5.03 17.77
CA SER A 82 2.00 -6.16 18.18
C SER A 82 1.75 -7.17 17.07
N GLU A 83 1.66 -6.74 15.80
CA GLU A 83 1.19 -7.61 14.72
C GLU A 83 2.35 -8.28 13.99
N GLU A 84 2.21 -9.56 13.63
CA GLU A 84 3.18 -10.23 12.76
C GLU A 84 3.23 -9.52 11.42
N LEU A 85 4.35 -8.84 11.20
CA LEU A 85 4.60 -8.14 9.96
C LEU A 85 5.02 -9.17 8.94
N PRO A 86 4.38 -9.23 7.77
CA PRO A 86 4.82 -10.16 6.76
C PRO A 86 6.26 -9.82 6.39
N ILE A 87 7.10 -10.83 6.53
CA ILE A 87 8.40 -10.83 5.86
C ILE A 87 8.04 -11.08 4.41
N VAL A 88 7.82 -9.98 3.69
CA VAL A 88 7.73 -10.08 2.24
C VAL A 88 9.14 -10.46 1.80
N ASP A 89 9.28 -11.69 1.32
CA ASP A 89 10.42 -12.12 0.53
C ASP A 89 10.36 -11.36 -0.79
N CYS A 90 10.66 -10.07 -0.69
CA CYS A 90 11.01 -9.25 -1.82
C CYS A 90 12.34 -9.77 -2.31
N ASP A 91 12.43 -10.08 -3.61
CA ASP A 91 13.73 -10.16 -4.26
C ASP A 91 14.48 -8.86 -3.90
N PRO A 92 15.68 -8.91 -3.30
CA PRO A 92 16.43 -7.71 -2.93
C PRO A 92 16.76 -6.82 -4.14
N THR A 93 16.57 -7.34 -5.36
CA THR A 93 16.66 -6.59 -6.62
C THR A 93 15.34 -5.95 -7.07
N GLU A 94 14.18 -6.39 -6.57
CA GLU A 94 12.89 -5.72 -6.77
C GLU A 94 12.90 -4.40 -5.98
N LYS A 95 13.26 -3.30 -6.66
CA LYS A 95 13.23 -1.96 -6.08
C LYS A 95 11.85 -1.34 -6.32
N TRP A 96 11.18 -0.95 -5.23
CA TRP A 96 9.74 -0.70 -5.14
C TRP A 96 9.32 0.75 -5.36
N TYR A 97 8.37 1.03 -6.29
CA TYR A 97 7.81 2.39 -6.40
C TYR A 97 6.32 2.44 -6.82
N GLY A 98 5.45 2.58 -5.82
CA GLY A 98 4.36 3.54 -5.89
C GLY A 98 4.83 4.84 -5.24
N ARG A 99 4.18 5.97 -5.52
CA ARG A 99 4.50 7.23 -4.80
C ARG A 99 3.30 7.67 -4.01
N LEU A 100 3.53 7.84 -2.71
CA LEU A 100 2.53 8.37 -1.81
C LEU A 100 2.81 9.83 -1.39
N TYR A 101 2.02 10.80 -1.90
CA TYR A 101 2.05 12.23 -1.55
C TYR A 101 0.94 12.68 -0.59
N TYR A 102 1.27 13.53 0.40
CA TYR A 102 0.23 14.36 1.03
C TYR A 102 -0.17 15.48 0.05
N GLU A 103 -1.46 15.80 -0.04
CA GLU A 103 -1.86 17.09 -0.61
C GLU A 103 -1.55 18.20 0.39
N ASP A 104 -1.30 19.41 -0.14
CA ASP A 104 -1.02 20.62 0.63
C ASP A 104 -2.20 20.98 1.55
N GLY A 105 -2.18 20.42 2.75
CA GLY A 105 -3.14 20.70 3.82
C GLY A 105 -2.66 20.28 5.20
N GLY A 106 -1.45 19.72 5.31
CA GLY A 106 -0.90 19.24 6.57
C GLY A 106 -1.57 17.97 7.10
N PRO A 107 -1.43 17.68 8.41
CA PRO A 107 -1.95 16.46 9.03
C PRO A 107 -3.45 16.30 8.84
N GLY A 108 -3.88 15.18 8.26
CA GLY A 108 -5.30 14.90 8.03
C GLY A 108 -5.84 15.37 6.68
N GLY A 109 -5.02 16.05 5.88
CA GLY A 109 -5.34 16.39 4.50
C GLY A 109 -5.47 15.16 3.60
N PRO A 110 -6.19 15.29 2.47
CA PRO A 110 -6.26 14.27 1.44
C PRO A 110 -4.87 13.88 0.93
N PHE A 111 -4.82 12.68 0.38
CA PHE A 111 -3.59 12.03 -0.01
C PHE A 111 -3.67 11.73 -1.52
N ALA A 112 -2.62 12.05 -2.27
CA ALA A 112 -2.56 11.83 -3.70
C ALA A 112 -1.73 10.58 -4.03
N PHE A 113 -2.42 9.55 -4.53
CA PHE A 113 -1.80 8.30 -4.99
C PHE A 113 -1.27 8.46 -6.41
N ARG A 114 0.00 8.10 -6.66
CA ARG A 114 0.47 7.85 -8.03
C ARG A 114 0.68 6.37 -8.26
N GLY A 115 -0.19 5.79 -9.08
CA GLY A 115 -0.17 4.38 -9.45
C GLY A 115 -1.26 4.03 -10.44
N HIS A 116 -1.75 2.79 -10.36
CA HIS A 116 -2.90 2.34 -11.16
C HIS A 116 -4.14 2.25 -10.30
N CYS A 117 -5.29 2.56 -10.86
CA CYS A 117 -6.57 2.42 -10.19
C CYS A 117 -7.53 1.57 -11.03
N ILE A 118 -8.27 0.70 -10.35
CA ILE A 118 -9.50 0.08 -10.86
C ILE A 118 -10.62 0.56 -9.94
N ARG A 119 -11.55 1.36 -10.47
CA ARG A 119 -12.65 1.93 -9.68
C ARG A 119 -13.68 0.90 -9.25
N HIS A 120 -13.84 -0.17 -10.03
CA HIS A 120 -14.86 -1.17 -9.81
C HIS A 120 -14.32 -2.57 -10.19
N GLY A 121 -13.71 -3.25 -9.22
CA GLY A 121 -13.25 -4.63 -9.36
C GLY A 121 -13.96 -5.54 -8.37
N TYR A 122 -14.56 -6.63 -8.85
CA TYR A 122 -15.14 -7.66 -8.00
C TYR A 122 -14.07 -8.65 -7.59
N VAL A 123 -13.77 -8.71 -6.29
CA VAL A 123 -12.82 -9.65 -5.71
C VAL A 123 -13.62 -10.82 -5.15
N CYS A 124 -13.27 -12.05 -5.51
CA CYS A 124 -13.92 -13.26 -4.99
C CYS A 124 -12.95 -14.43 -4.82
N GLY A 125 -13.40 -15.48 -4.13
CA GLY A 125 -12.64 -16.74 -4.04
C GLY A 125 -11.61 -16.81 -2.91
N PHE A 126 -11.39 -15.74 -2.13
CA PHE A 126 -10.55 -15.80 -0.92
C PHE A 126 -11.25 -16.43 0.31
N GLY A 127 -12.44 -17.02 0.11
CA GLY A 127 -13.45 -17.30 1.14
C GLY A 127 -13.29 -18.60 1.95
N GLN A 128 -12.17 -19.32 1.86
CA GLN A 128 -11.86 -20.39 2.81
C GLN A 128 -10.50 -20.14 3.45
N GLU A 129 -10.52 -19.89 4.76
CA GLU A 129 -9.34 -20.04 5.58
C GLU A 129 -9.00 -21.53 5.62
N ASP A 130 -7.96 -21.91 4.89
CA ASP A 130 -7.32 -23.20 5.07
C ASP A 130 -6.03 -22.94 5.86
N PRO A 131 -5.98 -23.30 7.17
CA PRO A 131 -4.79 -23.12 8.00
C PRO A 131 -3.54 -23.82 7.44
N SER A 132 -3.69 -24.76 6.51
CA SER A 132 -2.58 -25.43 5.82
C SER A 132 -2.08 -24.67 4.59
N MET A 133 -2.90 -23.80 3.98
CA MET A 133 -2.50 -23.00 2.82
C MET A 133 -1.80 -21.71 3.23
N HIS A 134 -0.52 -21.60 2.87
CA HIS A 134 0.29 -20.41 3.08
C HIS A 134 -0.05 -19.29 2.08
N VAL A 135 -0.70 -19.64 0.97
CA VAL A 135 -1.13 -18.71 -0.10
C VAL A 135 -2.58 -19.02 -0.43
N ARG A 136 -3.45 -18.02 -0.31
CA ARG A 136 -4.84 -18.12 -0.75
C ARG A 136 -4.96 -17.60 -2.17
N SER A 137 -5.74 -18.31 -2.99
CA SER A 137 -6.01 -17.92 -4.37
C SER A 137 -7.42 -17.36 -4.49
N GLY A 138 -7.62 -16.46 -5.44
CA GLY A 138 -8.93 -15.88 -5.76
C GLY A 138 -8.96 -15.38 -7.20
N GLU A 139 -10.03 -14.65 -7.51
CA GLU A 139 -10.21 -14.00 -8.80
C GLU A 139 -10.56 -12.52 -8.62
N LEU A 140 -9.97 -11.70 -9.49
CA LEU A 140 -10.39 -10.33 -9.73
C LEU A 140 -11.17 -10.29 -11.04
N ARG A 141 -12.44 -9.91 -10.97
CA ARG A 141 -13.32 -9.76 -12.12
C ARG A 141 -13.59 -8.28 -12.39
N ILE A 142 -13.40 -7.85 -13.63
CA ILE A 142 -13.58 -6.46 -14.05
C ILE A 142 -14.42 -6.45 -15.33
N THR A 143 -15.54 -5.74 -15.28
CA THR A 143 -16.40 -5.55 -16.45
C THR A 143 -15.97 -4.29 -17.19
N ASN A 144 -15.68 -4.40 -18.48
CA ASN A 144 -15.32 -3.25 -19.31
C ASN A 144 -16.58 -2.48 -19.76
N GLY A 145 -16.37 -1.33 -20.43
CA GLY A 145 -17.48 -0.52 -20.95
C GLY A 145 -18.35 -1.21 -22.01
N SER A 146 -17.89 -2.31 -22.62
CA SER A 146 -18.68 -3.14 -23.55
C SER A 146 -19.48 -4.24 -22.85
N GLY A 147 -19.45 -4.31 -21.51
CA GLY A 147 -20.13 -5.36 -20.74
C GLY A 147 -19.38 -6.70 -20.67
N THR A 148 -18.20 -6.81 -21.29
CA THR A 148 -17.35 -8.00 -21.22
C THR A 148 -16.62 -8.05 -19.88
N THR A 149 -16.78 -9.15 -19.16
CA THR A 149 -16.10 -9.37 -17.88
C THR A 149 -14.80 -10.12 -18.09
N HIS A 150 -13.69 -9.54 -17.61
CA HIS A 150 -12.36 -10.12 -17.60
C HIS A 150 -12.03 -10.64 -16.21
N ALA A 151 -11.52 -11.87 -16.14
CA ALA A 151 -11.09 -12.49 -14.89
C ALA A 151 -9.56 -12.63 -14.86
N PHE A 152 -8.98 -12.26 -13.72
CA PHE A 152 -7.55 -12.33 -13.43
C PHE A 152 -7.33 -13.15 -12.16
N ARG A 153 -6.34 -14.04 -12.20
CA ARG A 153 -5.95 -14.80 -11.01
C ARG A 153 -5.22 -13.89 -10.03
N ILE A 154 -5.62 -13.97 -8.76
CA ILE A 154 -5.03 -13.21 -7.68
C ILE A 154 -4.64 -14.13 -6.52
N SER A 155 -3.65 -13.72 -5.74
CA SER A 155 -3.16 -14.45 -4.58
C SER A 155 -2.98 -13.53 -3.37
N ALA A 156 -3.09 -14.09 -2.18
CA ALA A 156 -2.80 -13.40 -0.92
C ALA A 156 -2.00 -14.32 -0.01
N ASN A 157 -0.76 -13.93 0.30
CA ASN A 157 0.13 -14.68 1.20
C ASN A 157 -0.20 -14.46 2.67
N LEU A 158 -1.24 -13.66 2.96
CA LEU A 158 -1.60 -13.20 4.30
C LEU A 158 -2.94 -13.78 4.66
N GLN A 159 -3.06 -14.27 5.90
CA GLN A 159 -4.29 -14.88 6.43
C GLN A 159 -5.34 -13.84 6.79
N TYR A 160 -5.08 -12.54 6.60
CA TYR A 160 -6.07 -11.50 6.88
C TYR A 160 -7.21 -11.55 5.85
N PRO A 161 -8.48 -11.67 6.27
CA PRO A 161 -9.59 -11.90 5.35
C PRO A 161 -9.75 -10.76 4.35
N ILE A 162 -10.01 -11.13 3.10
CA ILE A 162 -10.37 -10.20 2.02
C ILE A 162 -11.83 -10.45 1.74
N ARG A 163 -12.68 -9.45 1.97
CA ARG A 163 -14.11 -9.59 1.75
C ARG A 163 -14.38 -9.75 0.26
N GLU A 164 -15.19 -10.74 -0.07
CA GLU A 164 -15.76 -10.84 -1.40
C GLU A 164 -16.67 -9.64 -1.68
N GLY A 165 -16.60 -9.11 -2.90
CA GLY A 165 -17.41 -7.97 -3.32
C GLY A 165 -16.68 -6.99 -4.22
N PHE A 166 -17.36 -5.89 -4.54
CA PHE A 166 -16.79 -4.79 -5.31
C PHE A 166 -15.94 -3.88 -4.44
N HIS A 167 -14.73 -3.58 -4.92
CA HIS A 167 -13.79 -2.68 -4.28
C HIS A 167 -13.20 -1.70 -5.27
N GLU A 168 -12.76 -0.56 -4.76
CA GLU A 168 -11.77 0.26 -5.45
C GLU A 168 -10.39 -0.33 -5.16
N LEU A 169 -9.56 -0.47 -6.20
CA LEU A 169 -8.28 -1.15 -6.12
C LEU A 169 -7.16 -0.22 -6.56
N TRP A 170 -6.15 -0.06 -5.71
CA TRP A 170 -4.95 0.73 -6.01
C TRP A 170 -3.76 -0.19 -6.23
N GLY A 171 -3.14 -0.07 -7.40
CA GLY A 171 -2.11 -0.98 -7.91
C GLY A 171 -0.76 -0.31 -8.14
N THR A 172 0.31 -1.09 -8.02
CA THR A 172 1.68 -0.62 -8.21
C THR A 172 1.99 -0.18 -9.64
N SER A 173 2.79 0.88 -9.78
CA SER A 173 3.07 1.54 -11.07
C SER A 173 4.23 0.96 -11.88
N GLY A 174 5.09 0.16 -11.27
CA GLY A 174 6.35 -0.30 -11.88
C GLY A 174 7.33 0.81 -12.27
N LYS A 175 7.05 2.09 -11.96
CA LYS A 175 8.00 3.20 -12.12
C LYS A 175 9.12 3.06 -11.10
N GLY A 176 10.26 3.71 -11.35
CA GLY A 176 11.45 3.75 -10.50
C GLY A 176 11.42 4.78 -9.36
N SER A 177 12.54 4.87 -8.62
CA SER A 177 12.73 5.87 -7.58
C SER A 177 12.69 7.26 -8.17
N THR A 178 12.39 8.26 -7.35
CA THR A 178 12.77 9.64 -7.68
C THR A 178 14.27 9.79 -7.98
N PHE A 179 15.13 8.92 -7.43
CA PHE A 179 16.58 8.92 -7.64
C PHE A 179 17.07 8.04 -8.79
N THR A 180 16.20 7.22 -9.40
CA THR A 180 16.59 6.26 -10.45
C THR A 180 15.57 6.23 -11.58
N SER A 181 16.03 6.44 -12.82
CA SER A 181 15.18 6.39 -14.02
C SER A 181 14.79 4.96 -14.45
N PHE A 182 15.19 3.94 -13.70
CA PHE A 182 14.90 2.54 -14.02
C PHE A 182 13.42 2.21 -13.83
N ARG A 183 12.79 1.64 -14.87
CA ARG A 183 11.51 0.94 -14.71
C ARG A 183 11.78 -0.44 -14.12
N GLU A 184 10.88 -0.91 -13.26
CA GLU A 184 10.89 -2.27 -12.74
C GLU A 184 9.64 -3.00 -13.26
N PRO A 185 9.72 -3.65 -14.44
CA PRO A 185 8.58 -4.33 -15.04
C PRO A 185 7.98 -5.38 -14.12
N ARG A 186 8.79 -6.04 -13.27
CA ARG A 186 8.33 -7.10 -12.37
C ARG A 186 7.35 -6.62 -11.30
N ALA A 187 7.40 -5.33 -10.95
CA ALA A 187 6.54 -4.74 -9.94
C ALA A 187 5.29 -4.05 -10.52
N LEU A 188 5.20 -3.85 -11.84
CA LEU A 188 4.06 -3.22 -12.49
C LEU A 188 2.79 -4.06 -12.26
N LEU A 189 1.73 -3.50 -11.66
CA LEU A 189 0.46 -4.20 -11.39
C LEU A 189 0.56 -5.50 -10.56
N LYS A 190 1.68 -5.73 -9.88
CA LYS A 190 1.89 -6.93 -9.06
C LYS A 190 1.16 -6.87 -7.73
N TYR A 191 1.13 -5.70 -7.07
CA TYR A 191 0.51 -5.55 -5.75
C TYR A 191 -0.69 -4.63 -5.81
N TRP A 192 -1.74 -5.00 -5.09
CA TRP A 192 -3.01 -4.31 -5.07
C TRP A 192 -3.53 -4.13 -3.65
N VAL A 193 -4.07 -2.95 -3.40
CA VAL A 193 -4.75 -2.61 -2.15
C VAL A 193 -6.23 -2.41 -2.43
N PRO A 194 -7.10 -3.37 -2.04
CA PRO A 194 -8.53 -3.15 -2.01
C PRO A 194 -8.92 -2.19 -0.88
N GLY A 195 -9.89 -1.34 -1.19
CA GLY A 195 -10.48 -0.43 -0.23
C GLY A 195 -11.75 0.22 -0.74
N HIS A 196 -12.23 1.19 0.04
CA HIS A 196 -13.38 1.99 -0.28
C HIS A 196 -13.04 3.48 -0.16
N ARG A 197 -13.47 4.26 -1.14
CA ARG A 197 -13.30 5.71 -1.12
C ARG A 197 -14.54 6.37 -0.53
N GLN A 198 -14.35 7.13 0.55
CA GLN A 198 -15.37 7.98 1.16
C GLN A 198 -14.97 9.45 0.99
N GLY A 199 -15.54 10.11 -0.03
CA GLY A 199 -15.15 11.47 -0.41
C GLY A 199 -13.69 11.52 -0.87
N THR A 200 -12.85 12.25 -0.14
CA THR A 200 -11.40 12.36 -0.43
C THR A 200 -10.55 11.34 0.32
N LYS A 201 -11.15 10.50 1.15
CA LYS A 201 -10.44 9.51 1.96
C LYS A 201 -10.56 8.12 1.34
N PHE A 202 -9.44 7.40 1.28
CA PHE A 202 -9.40 5.99 0.92
C PHE A 202 -9.21 5.14 2.18
N GLU A 203 -10.15 4.24 2.43
CA GLU A 203 -10.08 3.26 3.50
C GLU A 203 -9.59 1.93 2.95
N LYS A 204 -8.33 1.61 3.28
CA LYS A 204 -7.72 0.34 2.95
C LYS A 204 -8.39 -0.79 3.74
N PHE A 205 -8.61 -1.93 3.07
CA PHE A 205 -9.10 -3.16 3.71
C PHE A 205 -8.02 -4.22 3.86
N SER A 206 -7.28 -4.52 2.80
CA SER A 206 -6.27 -5.59 2.82
C SER A 206 -5.25 -5.38 1.69
N ILE A 207 -4.50 -6.42 1.32
CA ILE A 207 -3.62 -6.46 0.15
C ILE A 207 -3.72 -7.82 -0.56
N PHE A 208 -3.57 -7.84 -1.89
CA PHE A 208 -3.40 -9.05 -2.68
C PHE A 208 -2.43 -8.79 -3.84
N GLN A 209 -2.11 -9.84 -4.59
CA GLN A 209 -1.16 -9.81 -5.68
C GLN A 209 -1.71 -10.46 -6.95
N ILE A 210 -1.24 -9.99 -8.12
CA ILE A 210 -1.31 -10.72 -9.38
C ILE A 210 0.10 -11.22 -9.65
N THR A 211 0.40 -12.45 -9.21
CA THR A 211 1.78 -13.00 -9.19
C THR A 211 2.28 -13.41 -10.57
N GLU A 212 1.38 -13.86 -11.43
CA GLU A 212 1.69 -14.34 -12.77
C GLU A 212 1.91 -13.16 -13.74
N GLU A 213 3.06 -13.11 -14.42
CA GLU A 213 3.43 -12.01 -15.32
C GLU A 213 2.48 -11.92 -16.53
N ASP A 214 2.07 -13.06 -17.08
CA ASP A 214 1.11 -13.15 -18.19
C ASP A 214 -0.28 -12.60 -17.82
N GLU A 215 -0.76 -12.82 -16.60
CA GLU A 215 -1.97 -12.18 -16.07
C GLU A 215 -1.81 -10.66 -15.99
N ARG A 216 -0.65 -10.18 -15.52
CA ARG A 216 -0.35 -8.74 -15.50
C ARG A 216 -0.28 -8.14 -16.89
N GLN A 217 0.35 -8.82 -17.84
CA GLN A 217 0.41 -8.38 -19.24
C GLN A 217 -0.97 -8.36 -19.90
N ARG A 218 -1.83 -9.35 -19.60
CA ARG A 218 -3.24 -9.32 -20.01
C ARG A 218 -3.97 -8.12 -19.43
N LEU A 219 -3.77 -7.80 -18.16
CA LEU A 219 -4.38 -6.64 -17.52
C LEU A 219 -3.91 -5.33 -18.15
N VAL A 220 -2.61 -5.17 -18.45
CA VAL A 220 -2.07 -4.00 -19.17
C VAL A 220 -2.73 -3.86 -20.54
N LYS A 221 -2.78 -4.95 -21.33
CA LYS A 221 -3.32 -4.94 -22.70
C LYS A 221 -4.83 -4.69 -22.74
N SER A 222 -5.55 -5.04 -21.68
CA SER A 222 -7.00 -4.86 -21.59
C SER A 222 -7.44 -3.40 -21.48
N GLY A 223 -6.54 -2.48 -21.08
CA GLY A 223 -6.88 -1.07 -20.88
C GLY A 223 -7.80 -0.81 -19.67
N LEU A 224 -7.98 -1.80 -18.78
CA LEU A 224 -8.91 -1.73 -17.64
C LEU A 224 -8.39 -0.92 -16.45
N THR A 225 -7.13 -0.49 -16.48
CA THR A 225 -6.50 0.28 -15.39
C THR A 225 -6.33 1.74 -15.78
N GLN A 226 -6.64 2.65 -14.86
CA GLN A 226 -6.39 4.08 -15.02
C GLN A 226 -5.05 4.44 -14.38
N SER A 227 -4.19 5.21 -15.06
CA SER A 227 -2.99 5.74 -14.42
C SER A 227 -3.35 7.02 -13.65
N MET A 228 -2.95 7.09 -12.39
CA MET A 228 -3.07 8.30 -11.57
C MET A 228 -1.70 9.00 -11.54
N ASP A 229 -1.60 10.19 -12.13
CA ASP A 229 -0.49 11.11 -11.97
C ASP A 229 -0.95 12.36 -11.17
N ALA A 230 -0.01 13.12 -10.58
CA ALA A 230 -0.39 14.28 -9.75
C ALA A 230 -0.81 15.51 -10.54
N GLU A 231 -0.76 15.48 -11.87
CA GLU A 231 -1.25 16.57 -12.72
C GLU A 231 -2.59 16.21 -13.39
N GLY A 232 -2.95 14.93 -13.50
CA GLY A 232 -4.14 14.44 -14.20
C GLY A 232 -5.37 14.19 -13.34
N GLU A 233 -5.32 14.36 -12.03
CA GLU A 233 -6.52 14.43 -11.19
C GLU A 233 -6.52 15.68 -10.27
N ARG A 234 -6.53 16.86 -10.89
CA ARG A 234 -7.62 17.78 -10.53
C ARG A 234 -8.90 17.08 -10.98
N LEU A 235 -9.52 16.29 -10.10
CA LEU A 235 -10.84 15.71 -10.33
C LEU A 235 -11.86 16.85 -10.44
N ARG A 236 -11.92 17.47 -11.63
CA ARG A 236 -13.17 17.99 -12.18
C ARG A 236 -13.98 16.75 -12.52
N THR A 237 -14.88 16.38 -11.62
CA THR A 237 -15.94 15.44 -11.96
C THR A 237 -16.98 16.18 -12.78
N ASP A 238 -16.76 16.28 -14.09
CA ASP A 238 -17.84 16.40 -15.07
C ASP A 238 -17.98 15.03 -15.75
N LEU A 239 -19.12 14.37 -15.51
CA LEU A 239 -19.83 13.33 -16.32
C LEU A 239 -19.06 12.03 -16.64
N CYS A 240 -19.60 10.81 -16.49
CA CYS A 240 -21.00 10.33 -16.53
C CYS A 240 -21.33 9.40 -15.35
#